data_AF-A0A660S1Y4-F1
#
_entry.id   AF-A0A660S1Y4-F1
#
_cell.length_a   1.000
_cell.length_b   1.000
_cell.length_c   1.000
_cell.angle_alpha   90.00
_cell.angle_beta   90.00
_cell.angle_gamma   90.00
#
_symmetry.space_group_name_H-M   'P 1'
#
loop_
_entity.id
_entity.type
_entity.pdbx_description
1 polymer ?
#
loop_
_entity_poly.entity_id
_entity_poly.type
_entity_poly.pdbx_seq_one_letter_code
_entity_poly.pdbx_strand_id
1 'polypeptide(L)'
;MKNLILSFLLIFLLTTSLKADIDLPKGLKGTSIGALWYLDFKAGEDKAGKHYSGWSITRGYINIKKEITPWFSARVTPDVTRDRDGDVKVRLKYLYGRIYFKDFFIITNNFIEFGQIH
;
A
#
# COMPACT_ATOMS: atom_id res chain seq x y z
N MET A 1 44.77 12.76 -22.67
CA MET A 1 43.39 12.29 -22.90
C MET A 1 42.58 12.65 -21.65
N LYS A 2 42.18 13.91 -21.45
CA LYS A 2 40.90 14.53 -21.86
C LYS A 2 39.69 13.58 -21.80
N ASN A 3 38.95 13.72 -20.70
CA ASN A 3 37.49 13.72 -20.57
C ASN A 3 36.73 12.40 -20.77
N LEU A 4 35.97 11.98 -19.75
CA LEU A 4 34.50 12.00 -19.77
C LEU A 4 33.93 11.65 -18.38
N ILE A 5 33.75 12.64 -17.51
CA ILE A 5 32.87 12.48 -16.35
C ILE A 5 31.46 12.66 -16.88
N LEU A 6 30.72 11.54 -16.92
CA LEU A 6 29.31 11.50 -17.28
C LEU A 6 28.53 12.18 -16.14
N SER A 7 28.34 13.49 -16.24
CA SER A 7 27.49 14.24 -15.33
C SER A 7 26.05 13.86 -15.63
N PHE A 8 25.47 13.02 -14.77
CA PHE A 8 24.04 12.69 -14.80
C PHE A 8 23.30 13.96 -14.36
N LEU A 9 22.86 14.75 -15.34
CA LEU A 9 22.06 15.95 -15.13
C LEU A 9 20.71 15.51 -14.53
N LEU A 10 20.64 15.56 -13.21
CA LEU A 10 19.41 15.37 -12.44
C LEU A 10 18.50 16.56 -12.77
N ILE A 11 17.62 16.38 -13.77
CA ILE A 11 16.54 17.33 -14.07
C ILE A 11 15.59 17.26 -12.88
N PHE A 12 15.82 18.14 -11.90
CA PHE A 12 14.90 18.41 -10.82
C PHE A 12 13.72 19.15 -11.44
N LEU A 13 12.69 18.39 -11.81
CA LEU A 13 11.41 18.94 -12.24
C LEU A 13 10.88 19.75 -11.05
N LEU A 14 10.97 21.07 -11.14
CA LEU A 14 10.45 22.02 -10.17
C LEU A 14 8.92 21.91 -10.23
N THR A 15 8.34 20.92 -9.54
CA THR A 15 6.89 20.85 -9.36
C THR A 15 6.50 21.99 -8.46
N THR A 16 6.03 23.08 -9.06
CA THR A 16 5.28 24.11 -8.36
C THR A 16 4.14 23.41 -7.65
N SER A 17 4.26 23.30 -6.32
CA SER A 17 3.19 22.78 -5.47
C SER A 17 2.08 23.83 -5.47
N LEU A 18 1.20 23.77 -6.47
CA LEU A 18 -0.12 24.37 -6.40
C LEU A 18 -0.84 23.68 -5.24
N LYS A 19 -0.75 24.27 -4.05
CA LYS A 19 -1.65 23.96 -2.95
C LYS A 19 -3.02 24.50 -3.35
N ALA A 20 -3.81 23.66 -4.03
CA ALA A 20 -5.24 23.85 -4.07
C ALA A 20 -5.78 23.51 -2.67
N ASP A 21 -6.41 24.47 -2.00
CA ASP A 21 -7.21 24.20 -0.81
C ASP A 21 -8.48 23.47 -1.26
N ILE A 22 -8.39 22.14 -1.33
CA ILE A 22 -9.50 21.27 -1.64
C ILE A 22 -10.25 21.01 -0.32
N ASP A 23 -11.41 21.64 -0.12
CA ASP A 23 -12.30 21.23 0.97
C ASP A 23 -12.86 19.85 0.64
N LEU A 24 -12.37 18.84 1.37
CA LEU A 24 -12.79 17.47 1.17
C LEU A 24 -14.29 17.33 1.51
N PRO A 25 -15.07 16.61 0.69
CA PRO A 25 -16.45 16.25 1.04
C PRO A 25 -16.51 15.65 2.45
N LYS A 26 -17.57 15.96 3.21
CA LYS A 26 -17.73 15.50 4.61
C LYS A 26 -17.46 14.00 4.79
N GLY A 27 -17.88 13.18 3.81
CA GLY A 27 -17.66 11.72 3.82
C GLY A 27 -16.20 11.27 3.64
N LEU A 28 -15.31 12.13 3.13
CA LEU A 28 -13.89 11.83 2.89
C LEU A 28 -12.96 12.42 3.97
N LYS A 29 -13.45 13.32 4.83
CA LYS A 29 -12.66 13.85 5.96
C LYS A 29 -12.24 12.71 6.89
N GLY A 30 -10.96 12.61 7.25
CA GLY A 30 -10.43 11.50 8.05
C GLY A 30 -10.27 10.17 7.30
N THR A 31 -10.37 10.17 5.96
CA THR A 31 -10.06 8.99 5.13
C THR A 31 -8.61 9.05 4.67
N SER A 32 -7.86 7.96 4.89
CA SER A 32 -6.52 7.75 4.34
C SER A 32 -6.55 6.59 3.36
N ILE A 33 -6.11 6.82 2.13
CA ILE A 33 -5.99 5.82 1.08
C ILE A 33 -4.51 5.68 0.73
N GLY A 34 -3.99 4.46 0.78
CA GLY A 34 -2.65 4.14 0.31
C GLY A 34 -2.67 2.86 -0.50
N ALA A 35 -1.72 2.71 -1.43
CA ALA A 35 -1.58 1.49 -2.22
C ALA A 35 -0.12 1.04 -2.25
N LEU A 36 0.11 -0.25 -2.37
CA LEU A 36 1.44 -0.83 -2.58
C LEU A 36 1.35 -1.95 -3.61
N TRP A 37 2.31 -2.02 -4.53
CA TRP A 37 2.41 -3.04 -5.58
C TRP A 37 3.84 -3.54 -5.68
N TYR A 38 3.99 -4.86 -5.87
CA TYR A 38 5.25 -5.54 -6.07
C TYR A 38 5.30 -6.03 -7.51
N LEU A 39 6.24 -5.50 -8.29
CA LEU A 39 6.49 -5.90 -9.66
C LEU A 39 7.83 -6.63 -9.73
N ASP A 40 7.80 -7.88 -10.17
CA ASP A 40 8.96 -8.75 -10.24
C ASP A 40 9.21 -9.19 -11.69
N PHE A 41 10.46 -9.24 -12.11
CA PHE A 41 10.87 -9.93 -13.33
C PHE A 41 11.56 -11.24 -12.97
N LYS A 42 11.20 -12.33 -13.64
CA LYS A 42 11.84 -13.64 -13.45
C LYS A 42 12.18 -14.22 -14.81
N ALA A 43 13.40 -14.74 -14.94
CA ALA A 43 13.83 -15.53 -16.08
C ALA A 43 14.69 -16.70 -15.58
N GLY A 44 14.56 -17.86 -16.19
CA GLY A 44 15.26 -19.07 -15.78
C GLY A 44 14.80 -20.30 -16.53
N GLU A 45 15.16 -21.46 -15.97
CA GLU A 45 14.83 -22.78 -16.50
C GLU A 45 14.25 -23.61 -15.36
N ASP A 46 13.16 -24.33 -15.62
CA ASP A 46 12.56 -25.21 -14.62
C ASP A 46 13.28 -26.56 -14.51
N LYS A 47 12.85 -27.41 -13.58
CA LYS A 47 13.47 -28.73 -13.35
C LYS A 47 13.32 -29.70 -14.54
N ALA A 48 12.45 -29.40 -15.50
CA ALA A 48 12.22 -30.18 -16.71
C ALA A 48 12.97 -29.61 -17.93
N GLY A 49 13.77 -28.56 -17.74
CA GLY A 49 14.55 -27.92 -18.81
C GLY A 49 13.77 -26.87 -19.60
N LYS A 50 12.58 -26.45 -19.13
CA LYS A 50 11.76 -25.46 -19.82
C LYS A 50 12.18 -24.06 -19.42
N HIS A 51 12.57 -23.25 -20.40
CA HIS A 51 12.85 -21.83 -20.18
C HIS A 51 11.58 -21.03 -19.91
N TYR A 52 11.66 -20.09 -18.97
CA TYR A 52 10.63 -19.10 -18.70
C TYR A 52 11.24 -17.70 -18.57
N SER A 53 10.50 -16.69 -19.01
CA SER A 53 10.81 -15.28 -18.74
C SER A 53 9.52 -14.47 -18.67
N GLY A 54 9.44 -13.53 -17.74
CA GLY A 54 8.26 -12.70 -17.62
C GLY A 54 8.21 -11.77 -16.41
N TRP A 55 7.37 -10.74 -16.53
CA TRP A 55 7.00 -9.85 -15.45
C TRP A 55 5.81 -10.41 -14.66
N SER A 56 5.75 -10.09 -13.38
CA SER A 56 4.72 -10.62 -12.51
C SER A 56 4.39 -9.64 -11.39
N ILE A 57 3.10 -9.50 -11.06
CA ILE A 57 2.65 -8.81 -9.86
C ILE A 57 2.40 -9.85 -8.77
N THR A 58 3.33 -10.00 -7.83
CA THR A 58 3.21 -11.02 -6.78
C THR A 58 2.30 -10.58 -5.64
N ARG A 59 2.27 -9.28 -5.35
CA ARG A 59 1.41 -8.67 -4.33
C ARG A 59 1.00 -7.28 -4.75
N GLY A 60 -0.21 -6.92 -4.39
CA GLY A 60 -0.73 -5.59 -4.55
C GLY A 60 -1.88 -5.39 -3.58
N TYR A 61 -1.96 -4.24 -2.94
CA TYR A 61 -3.08 -3.95 -2.04
C TYR A 61 -3.40 -2.48 -2.02
N ILE A 62 -4.68 -2.20 -1.77
CA ILE A 62 -5.18 -0.87 -1.48
C ILE A 62 -5.62 -0.87 -0.03
N ASN A 63 -5.10 0.05 0.75
CA ASN A 63 -5.43 0.23 2.14
C ASN A 63 -6.31 1.48 2.30
N ILE A 64 -7.55 1.28 2.75
CA ILE A 64 -8.48 2.36 3.07
C ILE A 64 -8.68 2.35 4.57
N LYS A 65 -8.29 3.45 5.23
CA LYS A 65 -8.51 3.70 6.65
C LYS A 65 -9.46 4.87 6.79
N LYS A 66 -10.41 4.77 7.71
CA LYS A 66 -11.36 5.82 8.03
C LYS A 66 -11.37 6.07 9.53
N GLU A 67 -11.07 7.29 9.92
CA GLU A 67 -11.42 7.81 11.25
C GLU A 67 -12.90 8.21 11.23
N ILE A 68 -13.69 7.53 12.06
CA ILE A 68 -15.15 7.71 12.12
C ILE A 68 -15.48 8.64 13.30
N THR A 69 -14.84 8.40 14.45
CA THR A 69 -14.86 9.27 15.62
C THR A 69 -13.45 9.34 16.21
N PRO A 70 -13.15 10.27 17.16
CA PRO A 70 -11.85 10.31 17.82
C PRO A 70 -11.45 9.02 18.57
N TRP A 71 -12.41 8.14 18.85
CA TRP A 71 -12.20 6.88 19.57
C TRP A 71 -12.48 5.65 18.70
N PHE A 72 -12.87 5.80 17.43
CA PHE A 72 -13.17 4.68 16.55
C PHE A 72 -12.68 4.90 15.13
N SER A 73 -11.99 3.89 14.61
CA SER A 73 -11.55 3.83 13.22
C SER A 73 -11.85 2.48 12.59
N ALA A 74 -11.98 2.45 11.27
CA ALA A 74 -12.16 1.23 10.50
C ALA A 74 -11.11 1.14 9.39
N ARG A 75 -10.73 -0.09 9.04
CA ARG A 75 -9.80 -0.38 7.95
C ARG A 75 -10.33 -1.49 7.07
N VAL A 76 -10.24 -1.27 5.76
CA VAL A 76 -10.44 -2.30 4.74
C VAL A 76 -9.23 -2.35 3.82
N THR A 77 -8.76 -3.55 3.50
CA THR A 77 -7.60 -3.76 2.62
C THR A 77 -7.86 -4.96 1.72
N PRO A 78 -8.39 -4.76 0.49
CA PRO A 78 -8.29 -5.77 -0.54
C PRO A 78 -6.83 -5.94 -0.99
N ASP A 79 -6.44 -7.18 -1.27
CA ASP A 79 -5.18 -7.53 -1.89
C ASP A 79 -5.37 -8.41 -3.12
N VAL A 80 -4.38 -8.43 -3.99
CA VAL A 80 -4.29 -9.39 -5.08
C VAL A 80 -3.43 -10.57 -4.66
N THR A 81 -3.87 -11.76 -5.04
CA THR A 81 -3.14 -13.01 -4.88
C THR A 81 -3.17 -13.78 -6.19
N ARG A 82 -2.31 -14.78 -6.33
CA ARG A 82 -2.33 -15.69 -7.47
C ARG A 82 -2.80 -17.05 -7.02
N ASP A 83 -3.65 -17.68 -7.84
CA ASP A 83 -4.00 -19.07 -7.64
C ASP A 83 -2.94 -20.02 -8.24
N ARG A 84 -3.25 -21.31 -8.21
CA ARG A 84 -2.35 -22.37 -8.70
C ARG A 84 -2.14 -22.32 -10.21
N ASP A 85 -3.12 -21.80 -10.96
CA ASP A 85 -3.08 -21.71 -12.42
C ASP A 85 -2.38 -20.42 -12.88
N GLY A 86 -2.13 -19.50 -11.95
CA GLY A 86 -1.40 -18.24 -12.18
C GLY A 86 -2.31 -17.03 -12.38
N ASP A 87 -3.63 -17.22 -12.30
CA ASP A 87 -4.61 -16.15 -12.40
C ASP A 87 -4.53 -15.22 -11.20
N VAL A 88 -4.65 -13.92 -11.46
CA VAL A 88 -4.75 -12.92 -10.39
C VAL A 88 -6.18 -12.89 -9.87
N LYS A 89 -6.33 -13.09 -8.56
CA LYS A 89 -7.61 -13.01 -7.85
C LYS A 89 -7.56 -11.88 -6.82
N VAL A 90 -8.72 -11.29 -6.54
CA VAL A 90 -8.88 -10.33 -5.43
C VAL A 90 -9.28 -11.11 -4.18
N ARG A 91 -8.67 -10.74 -3.06
CA ARG A 91 -8.98 -11.25 -1.73
C ARG A 91 -9.12 -10.08 -0.78
N LEU A 92 -9.96 -10.24 0.24
CA LEU A 92 -9.98 -9.33 1.36
C LEU A 92 -8.89 -9.74 2.34
N LYS A 93 -7.87 -8.89 2.53
CA LYS A 93 -6.78 -9.14 3.48
C LYS A 93 -7.14 -8.66 4.87
N TYR A 94 -7.64 -7.43 4.97
CA TYR A 94 -8.06 -6.84 6.24
C TYR A 94 -9.47 -6.25 6.13
N LEU A 95 -10.27 -6.48 7.16
CA LEU A 95 -11.54 -5.80 7.41
C LEU A 95 -11.78 -5.79 8.92
N TYR A 96 -11.43 -4.69 9.57
CA TYR A 96 -11.55 -4.59 11.03
C TYR A 96 -11.87 -3.17 11.49
N GLY A 97 -12.46 -3.09 12.68
CA GLY A 97 -12.60 -1.87 13.45
C GLY A 97 -11.57 -1.81 14.57
N ARG A 98 -11.21 -0.59 14.99
CA ARG A 98 -10.33 -0.33 16.12
C ARG A 98 -10.93 0.73 17.02
N ILE A 99 -11.06 0.41 18.31
CA ILE A 99 -11.55 1.30 19.36
C ILE A 99 -10.36 1.74 20.21
N TYR A 100 -10.18 3.05 20.37
CA TYR A 100 -9.12 3.65 21.18
C TYR A 100 -9.64 4.00 22.57
N PHE A 101 -8.81 3.77 23.58
CA PHE A 101 -9.06 4.13 24.97
C PHE A 101 -8.14 5.28 25.37
N LYS A 102 -8.51 5.99 26.44
CA LYS A 102 -7.65 7.04 26.99
C LYS A 102 -6.34 6.47 27.50
N ASP A 103 -5.29 7.28 27.44
CA ASP A 103 -4.02 6.94 28.04
C ASP A 103 -4.15 6.85 29.56
N PHE A 104 -3.43 5.91 30.17
CA PHE A 104 -3.44 5.68 31.60
C PHE A 104 -2.02 5.65 32.15
N PHE A 105 -1.62 6.73 32.83
CA PHE A 105 -0.28 6.94 33.38
C PHE A 105 0.81 6.73 32.31
N ILE A 106 1.58 5.64 32.38
CA ILE A 106 2.64 5.30 31.42
C ILE A 106 2.13 4.46 30.24
N ILE A 107 0.88 4.01 30.24
CA ILE A 107 0.30 3.17 29.19
C ILE A 107 -0.42 4.06 28.18
N THR A 108 0.21 4.27 27.03
CA THR A 108 -0.30 5.11 25.94
C THR A 108 -0.69 4.27 24.72
N ASN A 109 -1.50 4.83 23.82
CA ASN A 109 -1.97 4.16 22.59
C ASN A 109 -2.75 2.87 22.85
N ASN A 110 -3.65 2.90 23.85
CA ASN A 110 -4.51 1.77 24.18
C ASN A 110 -5.60 1.57 23.12
N PHE A 111 -5.71 0.37 22.54
CA PHE A 111 -6.79 0.05 21.62
C PHE A 111 -7.16 -1.44 21.62
N ILE A 112 -8.37 -1.72 21.14
CA ILE A 112 -8.84 -3.08 20.79
C ILE A 112 -9.19 -3.10 19.30
N GLU A 113 -8.85 -4.19 18.62
CA GLU A 113 -9.23 -4.45 17.23
C GLU A 113 -10.24 -5.61 17.16
N PHE A 114 -11.19 -5.52 16.24
CA PHE A 114 -12.17 -6.58 16.00
C PHE A 114 -12.45 -6.74 14.50
N GLY A 115 -12.46 -7.99 14.01
CA GLY A 115 -12.68 -8.34 12.60
C GLY A 115 -11.55 -9.20 12.03
N GLN A 116 -11.37 -9.12 10.71
CA GLN A 116 -10.30 -9.81 9.99
C GLN A 116 -9.03 -8.96 10.00
N ILE A 117 -8.08 -9.33 10.86
CA ILE A 117 -6.88 -8.51 11.18
C ILE A 117 -5.59 -9.13 10.63
N HIS A 118 -5.55 -10.44 10.39
CA HIS A 118 -4.37 -11.17 9.88
C HIS A 118 -4.77 -12.18 8.81
#